data_AF-A0A947W1K7-F1
#
_entry.id   AF-A0A947W1K7-F1
#
_cell.length_a   1.000
_cell.length_b   1.000
_cell.length_c   1.000
_cell.angle_alpha   90.00
_cell.angle_beta   90.00
_cell.angle_gamma   90.00
#
_symmetry.space_group_name_H-M   'P 1'
#
loop_
_entity.id
_entity.type
_entity.pdbx_description
1 polymer ?
#
loop_
_entity_poly.entity_id
_entity_poly.type
_entity_poly.pdbx_seq_one_letter_code
_entity_poly.pdbx_strand_id
1 'polypeptide(L)'
;MAHETKQEILERLLAMEKPKCPHCDQKMSLWEDPMIGSGDGLGWGVPYLFICFNDDCSMYKSGWDDLMNQTGHYASYRCMNYPGTEQYECIPVFGEAGGKGQIIDDQALAEQEIFKEKMKTGFSILADCYVNEDIVKMLTMLSDATEPIRVRLKAAEMIGDVADTEAIEPLRNLKLGNQKLVDMVETAIRKIHAKYFTRECPFCAEIIKNRANICKHCGKEVGGL
;
A
#
# COMPACT_ATOMS: atom_id res chain seq x y z
N MET A 1 -4.73 -21.86 -22.64
CA MET A 1 -4.56 -22.27 -21.23
C MET A 1 -4.63 -21.00 -20.41
N ALA A 2 -5.44 -20.95 -19.36
CA ALA A 2 -5.48 -19.77 -18.50
C ALA A 2 -4.14 -19.68 -17.78
N HIS A 3 -3.38 -18.62 -18.02
CA HIS A 3 -2.16 -18.34 -17.28
C HIS A 3 -2.58 -17.76 -15.93
N GLU A 4 -2.35 -18.49 -14.83
CA GLU A 4 -2.55 -17.94 -13.48
C GLU A 4 -1.63 -16.74 -13.32
N THR A 5 -2.17 -15.63 -12.83
CA THR A 5 -1.38 -14.47 -12.43
C THR A 5 -0.56 -14.80 -11.18
N LYS A 6 0.55 -14.07 -10.98
CA LYS A 6 1.38 -14.21 -9.76
C LYS A 6 0.53 -14.06 -8.48
N GLN A 7 -0.46 -13.16 -8.51
CA GLN A 7 -1.38 -12.93 -7.39
C GLN A 7 -2.30 -14.14 -7.13
N GLU A 8 -2.90 -14.72 -8.16
CA GLU A 8 -3.75 -15.92 -8.02
C GLU A 8 -2.94 -17.12 -7.49
N ILE A 9 -1.69 -17.27 -7.93
CA ILE A 9 -0.79 -18.29 -7.40
C ILE A 9 -0.55 -18.03 -5.91
N LEU A 10 -0.19 -16.81 -5.52
CA LEU A 10 0.04 -16.46 -4.12
C LEU A 10 -1.16 -16.81 -3.24
N GLU A 11 -2.37 -16.40 -3.63
CA GLU A 11 -3.61 -16.68 -2.89
C GLU A 11 -3.82 -18.18 -2.69
N ARG A 12 -3.61 -18.99 -3.73
CA ARG A 12 -3.64 -20.45 -3.64
C ARG A 12 -2.60 -21.01 -2.68
N LEU A 13 -1.38 -20.45 -2.66
CA LEU A 13 -0.28 -20.89 -1.80
C LEU A 13 -0.47 -20.50 -0.32
N LEU A 14 -1.22 -19.44 -0.04
CA LEU A 14 -1.56 -19.08 1.34
C LEU A 14 -2.64 -19.98 1.92
N ALA A 15 -3.57 -20.43 1.08
CA ALA A 15 -4.65 -21.33 1.49
C ALA A 15 -4.20 -22.78 1.67
N MET A 16 -3.03 -23.17 1.13
CA MET A 16 -2.54 -24.54 1.27
C MET A 16 -1.83 -24.79 2.61
N GLU A 17 -1.79 -26.06 3.00
CA GLU A 17 -0.96 -26.49 4.12
C GLU A 17 0.52 -26.40 3.73
N LYS A 18 1.30 -25.61 4.49
CA LYS A 18 2.73 -25.46 4.22
C LYS A 18 3.46 -26.78 4.54
N PRO A 19 4.37 -27.23 3.67
CA PRO A 19 5.13 -28.46 3.89
C PRO A 19 6.04 -28.34 5.12
N LYS A 20 6.41 -29.50 5.65
CA LYS A 20 7.43 -29.62 6.68
C LYS A 20 8.77 -29.97 6.07
N CYS A 21 9.85 -29.39 6.60
CA CYS A 21 11.20 -29.70 6.17
C CYS A 21 11.56 -31.16 6.53
N PRO A 22 12.03 -31.99 5.58
CA PRO A 22 12.39 -33.39 5.85
C PRO A 22 13.62 -33.55 6.77
N HIS A 23 14.37 -32.47 7.01
CA HIS A 23 15.60 -32.48 7.80
C HIS A 23 15.42 -32.05 9.26
N CYS A 24 14.32 -31.36 9.59
CA CYS A 24 14.07 -30.85 10.94
C CYS A 24 12.60 -30.86 11.38
N ASP A 25 11.69 -31.35 10.53
CA ASP A 25 10.22 -31.41 10.74
C ASP A 25 9.53 -30.05 11.02
N GLN A 26 10.24 -28.93 10.87
CA GLN A 26 9.63 -27.61 11.02
C GLN A 26 8.86 -27.19 9.77
N LYS A 27 7.75 -26.48 10.00
CA LYS A 27 6.92 -25.88 8.95
C LYS A 27 7.75 -24.86 8.16
N MET A 28 7.75 -24.99 6.84
CA MET A 28 8.52 -24.11 5.95
C MET A 28 7.81 -22.78 5.73
N SER A 29 8.58 -21.74 5.37
CA SER A 29 8.04 -20.41 5.07
C SER A 29 7.86 -20.23 3.58
N LEU A 30 6.83 -19.48 3.19
CA LEU A 30 6.64 -19.08 1.80
C LEU A 30 7.72 -18.04 1.43
N TRP A 31 8.28 -18.17 0.23
CA TRP A 31 9.38 -17.35 -0.25
C TRP A 31 9.13 -16.92 -1.69
N GLU A 32 9.32 -15.63 -1.99
CA GLU A 32 9.13 -15.06 -3.32
C GLU A 32 10.42 -15.06 -4.12
N ASP A 33 10.37 -15.65 -5.32
CA ASP A 33 11.50 -15.62 -6.24
C ASP A 33 11.78 -14.16 -6.68
N PRO A 34 13.02 -13.66 -6.53
CA PRO A 34 13.40 -12.33 -6.97
C PRO A 34 13.08 -12.12 -8.46
N MET A 35 12.48 -10.97 -8.79
CA MET A 35 12.22 -10.61 -10.19
C MET A 35 13.49 -10.58 -11.06
N ILE A 36 14.64 -10.36 -10.44
CA ILE A 36 15.96 -10.49 -11.08
C ILE A 36 16.66 -11.62 -10.34
N GLY A 37 16.65 -12.80 -10.95
CA GLY A 37 17.32 -13.98 -10.39
C GLY A 37 18.83 -13.77 -10.26
N SER A 38 19.43 -14.38 -9.24
CA SER A 38 20.88 -14.45 -9.10
C SER A 38 21.45 -15.44 -10.13
N GLY A 39 22.51 -15.08 -10.86
CA GLY A 39 23.17 -15.96 -11.83
C GLY A 39 22.80 -15.67 -13.28
N ASP A 40 22.32 -16.68 -14.01
CA ASP A 40 21.94 -16.60 -15.43
C ASP A 40 20.56 -15.97 -15.68
N GLY A 41 19.85 -15.62 -14.61
CA GLY A 41 18.53 -14.97 -14.65
C GLY A 41 17.37 -15.92 -14.93
N LEU A 42 17.57 -17.24 -14.95
CA LEU A 42 16.52 -18.21 -15.27
C LEU A 42 15.59 -18.54 -14.08
N GLY A 43 15.97 -18.18 -12.85
CA GLY A 43 15.17 -18.39 -11.64
C GLY A 43 14.83 -19.87 -11.41
N TRP A 44 13.73 -20.14 -10.71
CA TRP A 44 13.30 -21.50 -10.35
C TRP A 44 12.09 -22.02 -11.15
N GLY A 45 11.69 -21.30 -12.20
CA GLY A 45 10.52 -21.66 -13.03
C GLY A 45 9.16 -21.49 -12.36
N VAL A 46 9.12 -21.09 -11.09
CA VAL A 46 7.92 -20.76 -10.31
C VAL A 46 8.12 -19.47 -9.51
N PRO A 47 7.08 -18.65 -9.31
CA PRO A 47 7.21 -17.36 -8.62
C PRO A 47 7.40 -17.47 -7.11
N TYR A 48 7.10 -18.64 -6.54
CA TYR A 48 7.15 -18.88 -5.09
C TYR A 48 7.63 -20.29 -4.79
N LEU A 49 8.38 -20.41 -3.69
CA LEU A 49 8.86 -21.66 -3.13
C LEU A 49 8.54 -21.72 -1.64
N PHE A 50 8.58 -22.91 -1.06
CA PHE A 50 8.68 -23.06 0.39
C PHE A 50 10.14 -23.27 0.77
N ILE A 51 10.65 -22.53 1.76
CA ILE A 51 12.05 -22.66 2.22
C ILE A 51 12.09 -22.85 3.74
N CYS A 52 12.98 -23.74 4.18
CA CYS A 52 13.26 -23.98 5.60
C CYS A 52 14.23 -22.92 6.13
N PHE A 53 13.72 -21.96 6.92
CA PHE A 53 14.53 -20.94 7.59
C PHE A 53 14.90 -21.28 9.04
N ASN A 54 14.75 -22.55 9.44
CA ASN A 54 15.27 -23.02 10.71
C ASN A 54 16.80 -23.04 10.71
N ASP A 55 17.43 -22.14 11.47
CA ASP A 55 18.89 -22.08 11.61
C ASP A 55 19.45 -23.27 12.41
N ASP A 56 18.59 -24.04 13.07
CA ASP A 56 18.95 -25.30 13.73
C ASP A 56 18.82 -26.54 12.83
N CYS A 57 18.42 -26.38 11.56
CA CYS A 57 18.25 -27.48 10.63
C CYS A 57 19.57 -28.21 10.34
N SER A 58 19.56 -29.55 10.41
CA SER A 58 20.75 -30.39 10.18
C SER A 58 21.42 -30.11 8.82
N MET A 59 20.62 -30.00 7.76
CA MET A 59 21.08 -29.66 6.41
C MET A 59 21.75 -28.28 6.33
N TYR A 60 21.19 -27.28 7.02
CA TYR A 60 21.74 -25.93 7.01
C TYR A 60 23.05 -25.82 7.81
N LYS A 61 23.14 -26.53 8.94
CA LYS A 61 24.38 -26.56 9.73
C LYS A 61 25.50 -27.27 8.98
N SER A 62 25.24 -28.46 8.44
CA SER A 62 26.28 -29.22 7.72
C SER A 62 26.72 -28.49 6.45
N GLY A 63 25.79 -27.80 5.78
CA GLY A 63 26.06 -27.09 4.53
C GLY A 63 27.20 -26.06 4.61
N TRP A 64 27.42 -25.45 5.78
CA TRP A 64 28.53 -24.52 6.00
C TRP A 64 29.89 -25.21 5.85
N ASP A 65 30.07 -26.33 6.52
CA ASP A 65 31.30 -27.11 6.44
C ASP A 65 31.41 -27.80 5.08
N ASP A 66 30.30 -28.33 4.55
CA ASP A 66 30.24 -29.03 3.27
C ASP A 66 30.72 -28.14 2.11
N LEU A 67 30.16 -26.93 1.99
CA LEU A 67 30.54 -26.00 0.93
C LEU A 67 31.92 -25.38 1.16
N MET A 68 32.30 -25.12 2.42
CA MET A 68 33.64 -24.62 2.72
C MET A 68 34.72 -25.64 2.32
N ASN A 69 34.52 -26.92 2.65
CA ASN A 69 35.49 -27.97 2.34
C ASN A 69 35.57 -28.31 0.85
N GLN A 70 34.46 -28.22 0.12
CA GLN A 70 34.42 -28.57 -1.31
C GLN A 70 34.79 -27.40 -2.24
N THR A 71 34.41 -26.17 -1.87
CA THR A 71 34.49 -25.01 -2.76
C THR A 71 35.33 -23.85 -2.19
N GLY A 72 35.70 -23.89 -0.91
CA GLY A 72 36.41 -22.79 -0.23
C GLY A 72 35.56 -21.53 0.01
N HIS A 73 34.25 -21.58 -0.25
CA HIS A 73 33.35 -20.46 -0.03
C HIS A 73 32.60 -20.62 1.29
N TYR A 74 32.50 -19.54 2.06
CA TYR A 74 31.63 -19.47 3.23
C TYR A 74 30.17 -19.30 2.78
N ALA A 75 29.51 -20.43 2.56
CA ALA A 75 28.12 -20.52 2.16
C ALA A 75 27.50 -21.77 2.78
N SER A 76 26.17 -21.82 2.82
CA SER A 76 25.42 -23.04 3.14
C SER A 76 24.29 -23.21 2.13
N TYR A 77 23.40 -24.16 2.35
CA TYR A 77 22.17 -24.33 1.61
C TYR A 77 21.00 -24.55 2.56
N ARG A 78 19.81 -24.13 2.13
CA ARG A 78 18.55 -24.40 2.83
C ARG A 78 17.73 -25.38 2.02
N CYS A 79 16.90 -26.17 2.70
CA CYS A 79 15.93 -27.03 2.04
C CYS A 79 14.84 -26.17 1.41
N MET A 80 14.52 -26.42 0.14
CA MET A 80 13.41 -25.81 -0.58
C MET A 80 12.43 -26.87 -1.11
N ASN A 81 11.18 -26.49 -1.30
CA ASN A 81 10.13 -27.33 -1.86
C ASN A 81 9.32 -26.57 -2.92
N TYR A 82 9.01 -27.26 -4.02
CA TYR A 82 8.11 -26.73 -5.04
C TYR A 82 6.65 -26.90 -4.58
N PRO A 83 5.86 -25.81 -4.54
CA PRO A 83 4.52 -25.86 -4.00
C PRO A 83 3.62 -26.92 -4.66
N GLY A 84 2.91 -27.69 -3.83
CA GLY A 84 2.00 -28.76 -4.29
C GLY A 84 2.70 -30.06 -4.70
N THR A 85 4.00 -30.21 -4.42
CA THR A 85 4.78 -31.41 -4.74
C THR A 85 5.53 -31.94 -3.51
N GLU A 86 6.01 -33.18 -3.59
CA GLU A 86 6.97 -33.75 -2.64
C GLU A 86 8.42 -33.59 -3.10
N GLN A 87 8.67 -32.71 -4.08
CA GLN A 87 10.01 -32.44 -4.59
C GLN A 87 10.73 -31.47 -3.66
N TYR A 88 11.79 -31.95 -3.01
CA TYR A 88 12.68 -31.17 -2.16
C TYR A 88 14.05 -31.03 -2.81
N GLU A 89 14.59 -29.83 -2.77
CA GLU A 89 15.91 -29.49 -3.32
C GLU A 89 16.66 -28.58 -2.35
N CYS A 90 17.86 -28.14 -2.74
CA CYS A 90 18.69 -27.23 -1.96
C CYS A 90 18.83 -25.88 -2.67
N ILE A 91 18.69 -24.78 -1.91
CA ILE A 91 18.99 -23.44 -2.39
C ILE A 91 20.24 -22.90 -1.66
N PRO A 92 21.28 -22.47 -2.38
CA PRO A 92 22.47 -21.91 -1.76
C PRO A 92 22.18 -20.56 -1.08
N VAL A 93 22.81 -20.34 0.07
CA VAL A 93 22.73 -19.10 0.84
C VAL A 93 24.14 -18.60 1.18
N PHE A 94 24.41 -17.34 0.84
CA PHE A 94 25.72 -16.71 0.99
C PHE A 94 25.77 -15.83 2.24
N GLY A 95 25.58 -16.45 3.40
CA GLY A 95 25.48 -15.75 4.69
C GLY A 95 24.22 -16.14 5.46
N GLU A 96 24.21 -15.88 6.76
CA GLU A 96 23.09 -16.22 7.65
C GLU A 96 21.77 -15.51 7.27
N ALA A 97 21.89 -14.30 6.70
CA ALA A 97 20.77 -13.51 6.18
C ALA A 97 20.31 -13.95 4.77
N GLY A 98 21.03 -14.88 4.12
CA GLY A 98 20.74 -15.32 2.76
C GLY A 98 19.32 -15.85 2.62
N GLY A 99 18.58 -15.30 1.64
CA GLY A 99 17.20 -15.66 1.34
C GLY A 99 16.14 -15.09 2.29
N LYS A 100 16.51 -14.56 3.47
CA LYS A 100 15.55 -14.11 4.49
C LYS A 100 14.77 -12.84 4.08
N GLY A 101 15.30 -12.03 3.16
CA GLY A 101 14.64 -10.80 2.69
C GLY A 101 13.41 -11.00 1.80
N GLN A 102 13.16 -12.24 1.39
CA GLN A 102 12.14 -12.65 0.41
C GLN A 102 11.12 -13.58 1.05
N ILE A 103 11.21 -13.75 2.37
CA ILE A 103 10.20 -14.46 3.17
C ILE A 103 8.91 -13.66 3.09
N ILE A 104 7.84 -14.33 2.67
CA ILE A 104 6.49 -13.80 2.78
C ILE A 104 6.01 -14.12 4.19
N ASP A 105 5.89 -13.06 5.00
CA ASP A 105 5.28 -13.14 6.32
C ASP A 105 3.75 -13.18 6.18
N ASP A 106 3.14 -14.22 6.73
CA ASP A 106 1.67 -14.40 6.74
C ASP A 106 0.98 -13.19 7.40
N GLN A 107 1.62 -12.56 8.39
CA GLN A 107 1.07 -11.38 9.07
C GLN A 107 1.07 -10.16 8.16
N ALA A 108 2.20 -9.87 7.51
CA ALA A 108 2.31 -8.74 6.59
C ALA A 108 1.33 -8.85 5.41
N LEU A 109 1.06 -10.06 4.93
CA LEU A 109 0.12 -10.28 3.85
C LEU A 109 -1.33 -10.13 4.28
N ALA A 110 -1.69 -10.64 5.46
CA ALA A 110 -3.00 -10.41 6.06
C ALA A 110 -3.26 -8.91 6.27
N GLU A 111 -2.26 -8.15 6.73
CA GLU A 111 -2.36 -6.69 6.86
C GLU A 111 -2.58 -6.00 5.51
N GLN A 112 -1.89 -6.45 4.45
CA GLN A 112 -2.09 -5.93 3.10
C GLN A 112 -3.49 -6.23 2.56
N GLU A 113 -4.03 -7.42 2.79
CA GLU A 113 -5.39 -7.79 2.40
C GLU A 113 -6.44 -6.96 3.14
N ILE A 114 -6.28 -6.82 4.47
CA ILE A 114 -7.12 -5.94 5.29
C ILE A 114 -7.06 -4.51 4.76
N PHE A 115 -5.87 -4.01 4.41
CA PHE A 115 -5.70 -2.67 3.85
C PHE A 115 -6.38 -2.52 2.48
N LYS A 116 -6.24 -3.51 1.59
CA LYS A 116 -6.93 -3.55 0.29
C LYS A 116 -8.45 -3.54 0.47
N GLU A 117 -8.97 -4.33 1.39
CA GLU A 117 -10.41 -4.45 1.63
C GLU A 117 -10.98 -3.17 2.27
N LYS A 118 -10.27 -2.58 3.22
CA LYS A 118 -10.59 -1.25 3.75
C LYS A 118 -10.64 -0.19 2.64
N MET A 119 -9.68 -0.23 1.71
CA MET A 119 -9.65 0.70 0.59
C MET A 119 -10.87 0.52 -0.34
N LYS A 120 -11.25 -0.72 -0.68
CA LYS A 120 -12.46 -0.99 -1.48
C LYS A 120 -13.72 -0.49 -0.78
N THR A 121 -13.86 -0.83 0.50
CA THR A 121 -14.99 -0.41 1.34
C THR A 121 -15.08 1.12 1.39
N GLY A 122 -13.95 1.80 1.61
CA GLY A 122 -13.89 3.25 1.61
C GLY A 122 -14.33 3.87 0.29
N PHE A 123 -13.92 3.33 -0.86
CA PHE A 123 -14.40 3.80 -2.16
C PHE A 123 -15.89 3.54 -2.39
N SER A 124 -16.42 2.40 -1.92
CA SER A 124 -17.86 2.12 -2.00
C SER A 124 -18.66 3.16 -1.21
N ILE A 125 -18.25 3.44 0.04
CA ILE A 125 -18.90 4.44 0.89
C ILE A 125 -18.83 5.82 0.23
N LEU A 126 -17.69 6.20 -0.35
CA LEU A 126 -17.55 7.48 -1.04
C LEU A 126 -18.48 7.60 -2.26
N ALA A 127 -18.65 6.52 -3.02
CA ALA A 127 -19.59 6.50 -4.14
C ALA A 127 -21.03 6.73 -3.66
N ASP A 128 -21.43 6.07 -2.57
CA ASP A 128 -22.75 6.27 -1.97
C ASP A 128 -22.92 7.70 -1.43
N CYS A 129 -21.90 8.25 -0.77
CA CYS A 129 -21.91 9.63 -0.28
C CYS A 129 -22.02 10.64 -1.42
N TYR A 130 -21.38 10.38 -2.56
CA TYR A 130 -21.44 11.25 -3.72
C TYR A 130 -22.86 11.32 -4.32
N VAL A 131 -23.52 10.17 -4.44
CA VAL A 131 -24.90 10.10 -4.97
C VAL A 131 -25.90 10.79 -4.04
N ASN A 132 -25.70 10.65 -2.72
CA ASN A 132 -26.59 11.24 -1.72
C ASN A 132 -26.16 12.65 -1.28
N GLU A 133 -25.11 13.21 -1.88
CA GLU A 133 -24.50 14.51 -1.51
C GLU A 133 -24.17 14.64 -0.01
N ASP A 134 -23.74 13.54 0.63
CA ASP A 134 -23.36 13.52 2.05
C ASP A 134 -21.94 14.10 2.25
N ILE A 135 -21.86 15.42 2.23
CA ILE A 135 -20.62 16.18 2.40
C ILE A 135 -19.99 15.94 3.78
N VAL A 136 -20.82 15.78 4.82
CA VAL A 136 -20.36 15.59 6.20
C VAL A 136 -19.59 14.28 6.31
N LYS A 137 -20.12 13.20 5.73
CA LYS A 137 -19.43 11.91 5.72
C LYS A 137 -18.14 11.96 4.91
N MET A 138 -18.14 12.61 3.75
CA MET A 138 -16.92 12.78 2.94
C MET A 138 -15.84 13.58 3.69
N LEU A 139 -16.22 14.67 4.39
CA LEU A 139 -15.31 15.45 5.23
C LEU A 139 -14.75 14.61 6.39
N THR A 140 -15.60 13.79 7.01
CA THR A 140 -15.18 12.87 8.07
C THR A 140 -14.12 11.89 7.54
N MET A 141 -14.38 11.25 6.41
CA MET A 141 -13.43 10.32 5.78
C MET A 141 -12.14 10.99 5.34
N LEU A 142 -12.19 12.23 4.83
CA LEU A 142 -11.02 13.03 4.50
C LEU A 142 -10.17 13.34 5.74
N SER A 143 -10.81 13.67 6.86
CA SER A 143 -10.14 14.05 8.11
C SER A 143 -9.53 12.87 8.87
N ASP A 144 -10.10 11.67 8.71
CA ASP A 144 -9.68 10.47 9.43
C ASP A 144 -8.29 10.00 9.00
N ALA A 145 -7.34 9.95 9.94
CA ALA A 145 -5.98 9.51 9.70
C ALA A 145 -5.85 7.98 9.55
N THR A 146 -6.85 7.23 9.99
CA THR A 146 -6.90 5.76 9.88
C THR A 146 -7.36 5.28 8.51
N GLU A 147 -7.98 6.17 7.74
CA GLU A 147 -8.44 5.88 6.38
C GLU A 147 -7.26 5.82 5.39
N PRO A 148 -7.31 4.92 4.38
CA PRO A 148 -6.29 4.85 3.35
C PRO A 148 -6.13 6.18 2.61
N ILE A 149 -4.88 6.59 2.37
CA ILE A 149 -4.55 7.87 1.74
C ILE A 149 -5.28 8.11 0.40
N ARG A 150 -5.50 7.06 -0.39
CA ARG A 150 -6.20 7.14 -1.68
C ARG A 150 -7.69 7.44 -1.51
N VAL A 151 -8.31 6.90 -0.46
CA VAL A 151 -9.72 7.18 -0.11
C VAL A 151 -9.84 8.65 0.30
N ARG A 152 -8.93 9.13 1.16
CA ARG A 152 -8.89 10.53 1.59
C ARG A 152 -8.71 11.51 0.41
N LEU A 153 -7.78 11.22 -0.50
CA LEU A 153 -7.59 12.03 -1.70
C LEU A 153 -8.86 12.09 -2.56
N LYS A 154 -9.54 10.94 -2.73
CA LYS A 154 -10.77 10.89 -3.51
C LYS A 154 -11.92 11.62 -2.82
N ALA A 155 -12.00 11.56 -1.50
CA ALA A 155 -12.97 12.32 -0.72
C ALA A 155 -12.80 13.82 -0.94
N ALA A 156 -11.58 14.35 -0.84
CA ALA A 156 -11.30 15.76 -1.14
C ALA A 156 -11.70 16.16 -2.58
N GLU A 157 -11.36 15.32 -3.56
CA GLU A 157 -11.74 15.54 -4.96
C GLU A 157 -13.27 15.62 -5.12
N MET A 158 -14.01 14.66 -4.56
CA MET A 158 -15.47 14.58 -4.61
C MET A 158 -16.14 15.75 -3.92
N ILE A 159 -15.66 16.17 -2.74
CA ILE A 159 -16.16 17.37 -2.05
C ILE A 159 -16.04 18.59 -2.97
N GLY A 160 -14.93 18.75 -3.68
CA GLY A 160 -14.76 19.86 -4.63
C GLY A 160 -15.76 19.87 -5.79
N ASP A 161 -16.34 18.73 -6.14
CA ASP A 161 -17.30 18.61 -7.23
C ASP A 161 -18.74 18.91 -6.77
N VAL A 162 -19.15 18.37 -5.61
CA VAL A 162 -20.54 18.46 -5.15
C VAL A 162 -20.79 19.55 -4.11
N ALA A 163 -19.83 19.86 -3.25
CA ALA A 163 -20.07 20.73 -2.10
C ALA A 163 -20.32 22.20 -2.49
N ASP A 164 -20.93 22.90 -1.55
CA ASP A 164 -21.18 24.34 -1.62
C ASP A 164 -20.13 25.15 -0.84
N THR A 165 -20.37 26.45 -0.72
CA THR A 165 -19.44 27.35 -0.02
C THR A 165 -19.30 27.06 1.48
N GLU A 166 -20.22 26.32 2.11
CA GLU A 166 -20.14 25.98 3.53
C GLU A 166 -19.01 25.01 3.82
N ALA A 167 -18.59 24.21 2.82
CA ALA A 167 -17.48 23.27 2.97
C ALA A 167 -16.10 23.93 2.97
N ILE A 168 -15.97 25.19 2.55
CA ILE A 168 -14.65 25.87 2.41
C ILE A 168 -13.98 26.04 3.77
N GLU A 169 -14.70 26.53 4.78
CA GLU A 169 -14.14 26.77 6.11
C GLU A 169 -13.70 25.47 6.81
N PRO A 170 -14.50 24.38 6.80
CA PRO A 170 -14.02 23.06 7.24
C PRO A 170 -12.75 22.61 6.51
N LEU A 171 -12.70 22.73 5.19
CA LEU A 171 -11.55 22.32 4.37
C LEU A 171 -10.28 23.10 4.71
N ARG A 172 -10.38 24.42 4.87
CA ARG A 172 -9.26 25.31 5.25
C ARG A 172 -8.68 24.96 6.63
N ASN A 173 -9.54 24.54 7.56
CA ASN A 173 -9.13 24.25 8.94
C ASN A 173 -8.62 22.82 9.15
N LEU A 174 -8.59 21.98 8.10
CA LEU A 174 -8.04 20.64 8.19
C LEU A 174 -6.52 20.65 8.36
N LYS A 175 -6.04 20.02 9.43
CA LYS A 175 -4.61 19.77 9.64
C LYS A 175 -4.19 18.47 8.96
N LEU A 176 -3.56 18.59 7.79
CA LEU A 176 -3.15 17.45 6.97
C LEU A 176 -1.62 17.33 6.98
N GLY A 177 -1.10 16.15 7.34
CA GLY A 177 0.34 15.88 7.38
C GLY A 177 0.96 15.50 6.02
N ASN A 178 0.17 15.44 4.94
CA ASN A 178 0.61 14.98 3.62
C ASN A 178 0.40 16.08 2.57
N GLN A 179 1.47 16.49 1.88
CA GLN A 179 1.41 17.57 0.89
C GLN A 179 0.43 17.29 -0.25
N LYS A 180 0.34 16.05 -0.75
CA LYS A 180 -0.61 15.72 -1.82
C LYS A 180 -2.06 15.89 -1.39
N LEU A 181 -2.37 15.60 -0.11
CA LEU A 181 -3.71 15.86 0.42
C LEU A 181 -3.99 17.36 0.54
N VAL A 182 -3.01 18.14 1.02
CA VAL A 182 -3.12 19.60 1.07
C VAL A 182 -3.40 20.17 -0.33
N ASP A 183 -2.61 19.78 -1.32
CA ASP A 183 -2.77 20.23 -2.71
C ASP A 183 -4.15 19.85 -3.29
N MET A 184 -4.66 18.67 -2.94
CA MET A 184 -5.98 18.21 -3.36
C MET A 184 -7.09 19.03 -2.70
N VAL A 185 -6.97 19.34 -1.41
CA VAL A 185 -7.92 20.19 -0.69
C VAL A 185 -7.93 21.63 -1.24
N GLU A 186 -6.77 22.22 -1.52
CA GLU A 186 -6.67 23.52 -2.20
C GLU A 186 -7.31 23.49 -3.58
N THR A 187 -7.21 22.36 -4.29
CA THR A 187 -7.87 22.18 -5.58
C THR A 187 -9.39 22.08 -5.42
N ALA A 188 -9.88 21.40 -4.40
CA ALA A 188 -11.29 21.32 -4.07
C ALA A 188 -11.88 22.71 -3.72
N ILE A 189 -11.20 23.48 -2.87
CA ILE A 189 -11.60 24.85 -2.51
C ILE A 189 -11.67 25.73 -3.76
N ARG A 190 -10.67 25.66 -4.66
CA ARG A 190 -10.69 26.40 -5.93
C ARG A 190 -11.85 26.00 -6.83
N LYS A 191 -12.21 24.71 -6.91
CA LYS A 191 -13.37 24.25 -7.66
C LYS A 191 -14.68 24.83 -7.10
N ILE A 192 -14.85 24.83 -5.78
CA ILE A 192 -16.04 25.39 -5.12
C ILE A 192 -16.12 26.89 -5.43
N HIS A 193 -15.04 27.65 -5.25
CA HIS A 193 -15.01 29.08 -5.60
C HIS A 193 -15.38 29.35 -7.06
N ALA A 194 -14.84 28.56 -7.99
CA ALA A 194 -15.16 28.67 -9.40
C ALA A 194 -16.65 28.39 -9.69
N LYS A 195 -17.22 27.34 -9.07
CA LYS A 195 -18.64 26.94 -9.20
C LYS A 195 -19.60 28.04 -8.73
N TYR A 196 -19.27 28.74 -7.64
CA TYR A 196 -20.13 29.77 -7.04
C TYR A 196 -19.74 31.21 -7.40
N PHE A 197 -18.75 31.41 -8.28
CA PHE A 197 -18.19 32.72 -8.63
C PHE A 197 -17.78 33.56 -7.40
N THR A 198 -17.20 32.89 -6.41
CA THR A 198 -16.68 33.50 -5.17
C THR A 198 -15.16 33.43 -5.11
N ARG A 199 -14.57 34.13 -4.15
CA ARG A 199 -13.16 34.06 -3.75
C ARG A 199 -13.03 34.49 -2.29
N GLU A 200 -11.90 34.19 -1.66
CA GLU A 200 -11.60 34.68 -0.31
C GLU A 200 -11.07 36.12 -0.37
N CYS A 201 -11.46 36.94 0.60
CA CYS A 201 -10.92 38.28 0.77
C CYS A 201 -9.46 38.20 1.24
N PRO A 202 -8.50 38.86 0.57
CA PRO A 202 -7.07 38.76 0.92
C PRO A 202 -6.72 39.36 2.29
N PHE A 203 -7.65 40.11 2.90
CA PHE A 203 -7.40 40.80 4.18
C PHE A 203 -8.07 40.16 5.39
N CYS A 204 -9.20 39.48 5.20
CA CYS A 204 -9.98 38.90 6.30
C CYS A 204 -10.44 37.46 6.04
N ALA A 205 -10.00 36.84 4.94
CA ALA A 205 -10.36 35.49 4.49
C ALA A 205 -11.85 35.23 4.19
N GLU A 206 -12.75 36.16 4.53
CA GLU A 206 -14.19 36.05 4.25
C GLU A 206 -14.51 35.80 2.77
N ILE A 207 -15.50 34.94 2.52
CA ILE A 207 -15.96 34.58 1.18
C ILE A 207 -16.71 35.77 0.57
N ILE A 208 -16.17 36.30 -0.51
CA ILE A 208 -16.74 37.42 -1.28
C ILE A 208 -17.02 37.00 -2.72
N LYS A 209 -17.88 37.74 -3.42
CA LYS A 209 -18.08 37.54 -4.87
C LYS A 209 -16.81 37.89 -5.63
N ASN A 210 -16.51 37.16 -6.70
CA ASN A 210 -15.30 37.39 -7.49
C ASN A 210 -15.22 38.84 -8.03
N ARG A 211 -16.36 39.39 -8.46
CA ARG A 211 -16.51 40.77 -8.95
C ARG A 211 -16.58 41.85 -7.86
N ALA A 212 -16.38 41.52 -6.59
CA ALA A 212 -16.44 42.51 -5.51
C ALA A 212 -15.24 43.46 -5.60
N ASN A 213 -15.52 44.77 -5.55
CA ASN A 213 -14.49 45.82 -5.45
C ASN A 213 -14.22 46.24 -4.00
N ILE A 214 -15.20 46.06 -3.11
CA ILE A 214 -15.08 46.37 -1.68
C ILE A 214 -15.59 45.17 -0.88
N CYS A 215 -14.81 44.73 0.11
CA CYS A 215 -15.24 43.68 1.04
C CYS A 215 -16.25 44.23 2.04
N LYS A 216 -17.44 43.62 2.14
CA LYS A 216 -18.48 44.06 3.09
C LYS A 216 -18.16 43.77 4.56
N HIS A 217 -17.20 42.88 4.82
CA HIS A 217 -16.82 42.48 6.19
C HIS A 217 -15.75 43.41 6.76
N CYS A 218 -14.65 43.62 6.04
CA CYS A 218 -13.53 44.47 6.51
C CYS A 218 -13.49 45.88 5.91
N GLY A 219 -14.34 46.20 4.93
CA GLY A 219 -14.43 47.52 4.30
C GLY A 219 -13.28 47.88 3.35
N LYS A 220 -12.27 47.00 3.19
CA LYS A 220 -11.11 47.25 2.33
C LYS A 220 -11.45 47.07 0.84
N GLU A 221 -10.73 47.83 0.01
CA GLU A 221 -10.79 47.70 -1.45
C GLU A 221 -10.08 46.42 -1.88
N VAL A 222 -10.80 45.59 -2.65
CA VAL A 222 -10.36 44.28 -3.14
C VAL A 222 -10.38 44.19 -4.68
N GLY A 223 -10.79 45.26 -5.36
CA GLY A 223 -10.82 45.32 -6.82
C GLY A 223 -9.40 45.30 -7.42
N GLY A 224 -9.18 44.47 -8.45
CA GLY A 224 -7.89 44.38 -9.15
C GLY A 224 -6.81 43.53 -8.46
N LEU A 225 -7.12 42.95 -7.31
CA LEU A 225 -6.31 41.92 -6.62
C LEU A 225 -6.74 40.51 -7.03
#